data_AF-A0A3D2UR52-F1
#
_entry.id   AF-A0A3D2UR52-F1
#
_cell.length_a   1.000
_cell.length_b   1.000
_cell.length_c   1.000
_cell.angle_alpha   90.00
_cell.angle_beta   90.00
_cell.angle_gamma   90.00
#
_symmetry.space_group_name_H-M   'P 1'
#
loop_
_entity.id
_entity.type
_entity.pdbx_description
1 polymer ?
#
loop_
_entity_poly.entity_id
_entity_poly.type
_entity_poly.pdbx_seq_one_letter_code
_entity_poly.pdbx_strand_id
1 'polypeptide(L)'
;MRFVAIVILILGFVTLDGGLNLIGSPYSFQNLTRNFSLLQTESAPEIISSEQTASDNEITLYVQNQGYFPETLKAPAGKELKLNLVTDGVYSCALAFLIPDLDFYQMLPPVGTTQVDIPAQTAGTEMYFTCSMGMYTGQIVFE
;
A
#
# COMPACT_ATOMS: atom_id res chain seq x y z
N MET A 1 -0.25 -5.74 -38.28
CA MET A 1 -1.58 -5.56 -37.63
C MET A 1 -1.74 -6.36 -36.34
N ARG A 2 -1.38 -7.66 -36.27
CA ARG A 2 -1.54 -8.46 -35.03
C ARG A 2 -0.70 -7.97 -33.84
N PHE A 3 0.52 -7.49 -34.09
CA PHE A 3 1.39 -6.93 -33.05
C PHE A 3 0.77 -5.71 -32.36
N VAL A 4 0.18 -4.80 -33.13
CA VAL A 4 -0.50 -3.60 -32.62
C VAL A 4 -1.68 -3.99 -31.72
N ALA A 5 -2.46 -5.00 -32.11
CA ALA A 5 -3.57 -5.48 -31.30
C ALA A 5 -3.11 -6.04 -29.93
N ILE A 6 -1.99 -6.77 -29.90
CA ILE A 6 -1.42 -7.30 -28.65
C ILE A 6 -0.94 -6.18 -27.74
N VAL A 7 -0.24 -5.18 -28.29
CA VAL A 7 0.23 -4.02 -27.51
C VAL A 7 -0.94 -3.23 -26.91
N ILE A 8 -2.00 -3.00 -27.69
CA ILE A 8 -3.20 -2.30 -27.22
C ILE A 8 -3.88 -3.08 -26.09
N LEU A 9 -3.96 -4.42 -26.19
CA LEU A 9 -4.56 -5.26 -25.16
C LEU A 9 -3.76 -5.18 -23.85
N ILE A 10 -2.43 -5.27 -23.92
CA ILE A 10 -1.55 -5.16 -22.75
C ILE A 10 -1.70 -3.80 -22.08
N LEU A 11 -1.64 -2.70 -22.85
CA LEU A 11 -1.79 -1.35 -22.30
C LEU A 11 -3.19 -1.11 -21.71
N GLY A 12 -4.23 -1.65 -22.35
CA GLY A 12 -5.59 -1.62 -21.83
C GLY A 12 -5.70 -2.33 -20.48
N PHE A 13 -5.09 -3.51 -20.35
CA PHE A 13 -5.07 -4.27 -19.10
C PHE A 13 -4.36 -3.51 -17.97
N VAL A 14 -3.19 -2.91 -18.23
CA VAL A 14 -2.46 -2.09 -17.25
C VAL A 14 -3.29 -0.90 -16.77
N THR A 15 -4.00 -0.24 -17.70
CA THR A 15 -4.87 0.91 -17.36
C THR A 15 -6.06 0.47 -16.50
N LEU A 16 -6.62 -0.71 -16.78
CA LEU A 16 -7.78 -1.25 -16.08
C LEU A 16 -7.42 -1.69 -14.66
N ASP A 17 -6.25 -2.32 -14.46
CA ASP A 17 -5.72 -2.68 -13.13
C ASP A 17 -5.44 -1.43 -12.28
N GLY A 18 -4.86 -0.38 -12.86
CA GLY A 18 -4.68 0.90 -12.18
C GLY A 18 -6.00 1.52 -11.72
N GLY A 19 -7.03 1.49 -12.59
CA GLY A 19 -8.38 1.93 -12.22
C GLY A 19 -9.00 1.12 -11.08
N LEU A 20 -8.83 -0.20 -11.11
CA LEU A 20 -9.30 -1.13 -10.06
C LEU A 20 -8.61 -0.89 -8.71
N ASN A 21 -7.33 -0.54 -8.71
CA ASN A 21 -6.61 -0.15 -7.49
C ASN A 21 -7.09 1.18 -6.92
N LEU A 22 -7.34 2.18 -7.78
CA LEU A 22 -7.82 3.50 -7.34
C LEU A 22 -9.20 3.46 -6.70
N ILE A 23 -10.06 2.53 -7.11
CA ILE A 23 -11.37 2.30 -6.49
C ILE A 23 -11.30 1.37 -5.26
N GLY A 24 -10.10 0.95 -4.83
CA GLY A 24 -9.93 0.06 -3.68
C GLY A 24 -10.43 -1.37 -3.89
N SER A 25 -10.55 -1.84 -5.14
CA SER A 25 -11.13 -3.16 -5.39
C SER A 25 -10.22 -4.27 -4.86
N PRO A 26 -10.77 -5.28 -4.15
CA PRO A 26 -9.98 -6.41 -3.63
C PRO A 26 -9.48 -7.35 -4.74
N TYR A 27 -9.98 -7.20 -5.97
CA TYR A 27 -9.71 -8.07 -7.11
C TYR A 27 -8.62 -7.57 -8.06
N SER A 28 -7.86 -6.54 -7.69
CA SER A 28 -6.72 -6.12 -8.52
C SER A 28 -5.68 -7.24 -8.64
N PHE A 29 -5.03 -7.34 -9.80
CA PHE A 29 -4.10 -8.44 -10.07
C PHE A 29 -2.92 -8.43 -9.10
N GLN A 30 -2.52 -7.23 -8.65
CA GLN A 30 -1.45 -7.02 -7.67
C GLN A 30 -1.78 -7.65 -6.31
N ASN A 31 -3.03 -7.51 -5.82
CA ASN A 31 -3.49 -8.17 -4.59
C ASN A 31 -3.51 -9.69 -4.71
N LEU A 32 -3.96 -10.21 -5.85
CA LEU A 32 -3.98 -11.66 -6.08
C LEU A 32 -2.57 -12.25 -6.14
N THR A 33 -1.62 -11.57 -6.76
CA THR A 33 -0.21 -12.01 -6.81
C THR A 33 0.52 -11.92 -5.48
N ARG A 34 0.12 -11.02 -4.56
CA ARG A 34 0.70 -10.95 -3.22
C ARG A 34 0.39 -12.20 -2.41
N ASN A 35 -0.85 -12.69 -2.43
CA ASN A 35 -1.22 -13.95 -1.77
C ASN A 35 -0.54 -15.17 -2.39
N PHE A 36 -0.25 -15.13 -3.70
CA PHE A 36 0.50 -16.20 -4.37
C PHE A 36 2.00 -16.17 -4.05
N SER A 37 2.60 -14.98 -3.90
CA SER A 37 4.01 -14.84 -3.51
C SER A 37 4.29 -15.34 -2.08
N LEU A 38 3.28 -15.36 -1.20
CA LEU A 38 3.38 -15.97 0.13
C LEU A 38 3.37 -17.50 0.10
N LEU A 39 2.85 -18.13 -0.97
CA LEU A 39 2.88 -19.59 -1.14
C LEU A 39 4.23 -20.11 -1.64
N GLN A 40 5.13 -19.23 -2.11
CA GLN A 40 6.43 -19.62 -2.66
C GLN A 40 7.61 -19.39 -1.70
N THR A 41 7.34 -18.97 -0.46
CA THR A 41 8.36 -18.81 0.59
C THR A 41 8.23 -19.91 1.64
N GLU A 42 8.38 -21.17 1.22
CA GLU A 42 8.59 -22.31 2.12
C GLU A 42 10.09 -22.60 2.23
N SER A 43 10.83 -21.71 2.90
CA SER A 43 12.22 -21.90 3.34
C SER A 43 12.55 -20.86 4.43
N ALA A 44 12.30 -21.22 5.68
CA ALA A 44 12.66 -20.44 6.88
C ALA A 44 14.15 -20.63 7.25
N PRO A 45 14.73 -19.85 8.20
CA PRO A 45 14.40 -18.52 8.71
C PRO A 45 15.62 -17.56 8.70
N GLU A 46 15.41 -16.25 8.51
CA GLU A 46 16.27 -15.25 9.17
C GLU A 46 15.41 -14.14 9.75
N ILE A 47 15.48 -14.04 11.07
CA ILE A 47 14.85 -13.02 11.90
C ILE A 47 15.54 -11.70 11.60
N ILE A 48 14.91 -10.86 10.80
CA ILE A 48 15.02 -9.42 10.99
C ILE A 48 13.64 -8.98 11.48
N SER A 49 13.45 -9.16 12.78
CA SER A 49 12.50 -8.38 13.55
C SER A 49 12.95 -6.92 13.42
N SER A 50 12.44 -6.24 12.39
CA SER A 50 12.29 -4.80 12.48
C SER A 50 11.17 -4.62 13.47
N GLU A 51 11.54 -4.61 14.74
CA GLU A 51 10.72 -4.24 15.86
C GLU A 51 10.29 -2.80 15.61
N GLN A 52 9.19 -2.63 14.86
CA GLN A 52 8.42 -1.43 14.90
C GLN A 52 7.93 -1.35 16.33
N THR A 53 8.61 -0.53 17.11
CA THR A 53 8.14 -0.10 18.42
C THR A 53 6.80 0.58 18.18
N ALA A 54 5.73 -0.22 18.16
CA ALA A 54 4.38 0.25 18.25
C ALA A 54 4.31 0.97 19.60
N SER A 55 4.45 2.29 19.57
CA SER A 55 4.08 3.13 20.69
C SER A 55 2.55 3.10 20.80
N ASP A 56 2.02 1.95 21.23
CA ASP A 56 0.62 1.50 21.49
C ASP A 56 -0.47 1.80 20.43
N ASN A 57 -0.35 2.87 19.63
CA ASN A 57 -1.32 3.34 18.65
C ASN A 57 -0.66 4.07 17.45
N GLU A 58 0.66 3.96 17.23
CA GLU A 58 1.33 4.59 16.09
C GLU A 58 2.08 3.58 15.24
N ILE A 59 1.90 3.67 13.91
CA ILE A 59 2.65 2.92 12.91
C ILE A 59 3.28 3.89 11.91
N THR A 60 4.37 3.46 11.27
CA THR A 60 5.17 4.30 10.36
C THR A 60 5.30 3.61 9.02
N LEU A 61 5.04 4.37 7.95
CA LEU A 61 5.27 3.99 6.56
C LEU A 61 6.29 4.93 5.94
N TYR A 62 7.33 4.35 5.35
CA TYR A 62 8.31 5.10 4.57
C TYR A 62 7.82 5.20 3.12
N VAL A 63 7.57 6.43 2.69
CA VAL A 63 7.22 6.76 1.32
C VAL A 63 8.52 7.08 0.58
N GLN A 64 8.80 6.34 -0.48
CA GLN A 64 10.04 6.44 -1.25
C GLN A 64 9.73 6.65 -2.73
N ASN A 65 10.74 7.07 -3.51
CA ASN A 65 10.58 7.23 -4.96
C ASN A 65 10.14 5.94 -5.67
N GLN A 66 10.50 4.78 -5.11
CA GLN A 66 10.24 3.45 -5.66
C GLN A 66 8.97 2.79 -5.09
N GLY A 67 8.24 3.45 -4.20
CA GLY A 67 7.01 2.91 -3.61
C GLY A 67 6.94 3.09 -2.09
N TYR A 68 6.23 2.17 -1.43
CA TYR A 68 5.94 2.22 0.00
C TYR A 68 6.66 1.10 0.74
N PHE A 69 7.28 1.42 1.88
CA PHE A 69 8.02 0.46 2.68
C PHE A 69 7.66 0.56 4.17
N PRO A 70 7.36 -0.56 4.85
CA PRO A 70 7.12 -1.88 4.27
C PRO A 70 5.84 -1.91 3.40
N GLU A 71 5.74 -2.87 2.48
CA GLU A 71 4.53 -3.04 1.66
C GLU A 71 3.32 -3.53 2.47
N THR A 72 3.57 -4.25 3.57
CA THR A 72 2.54 -4.70 4.51
C THR A 72 2.87 -4.18 5.90
N LEU A 73 1.94 -3.42 6.47
CA LEU A 73 1.95 -2.98 7.86
C LEU A 73 1.04 -3.86 8.70
N LYS A 74 1.39 -4.03 9.97
CA LYS A 74 0.58 -4.72 10.97
C LYS A 74 0.10 -3.72 12.00
N ALA A 75 -1.18 -3.78 12.34
CA ALA A 75 -1.83 -2.86 13.25
C ALA A 75 -2.74 -3.61 14.23
N PRO A 76 -2.88 -3.15 15.48
CA PRO A 76 -3.82 -3.74 16.44
C PRO A 76 -5.26 -3.46 16.01
N ALA A 77 -6.11 -4.49 16.00
CA ALA A 77 -7.53 -4.36 15.72
C ALA A 77 -8.29 -3.69 16.89
N GLY A 78 -9.44 -3.07 16.56
CA GLY A 78 -10.38 -2.52 17.54
C GLY A 78 -9.94 -1.22 18.21
N LYS A 79 -8.83 -0.60 17.79
CA LYS A 79 -8.36 0.70 18.27
C LYS A 79 -8.07 1.64 17.11
N GLU A 80 -8.30 2.94 17.34
CA GLU A 80 -7.85 4.00 16.44
C GLU A 80 -6.32 4.07 16.47
N LEU A 81 -5.68 4.37 15.35
CA LEU A 81 -4.23 4.49 15.29
C LEU A 81 -3.79 5.65 14.40
N LYS A 82 -2.55 6.08 14.56
CA LYS A 82 -1.92 7.08 13.70
C LYS A 82 -0.93 6.42 12.76
N LEU A 83 -1.10 6.67 11.47
CA LEU A 83 -0.16 6.31 10.42
C LEU A 83 0.76 7.49 10.13
N ASN A 84 2.04 7.34 10.46
CA ASN A 84 3.10 8.29 10.17
C ASN A 84 3.67 8.02 8.77
N LEU A 85 3.40 8.90 7.82
CA LEU A 85 3.93 8.86 6.46
C LEU A 85 5.24 9.66 6.40
N VAL A 86 6.37 8.97 6.33
CA VAL A 86 7.70 9.59 6.32
C VAL A 86 8.21 9.69 4.88
N THR A 87 8.60 10.90 4.50
CA THR A 87 9.18 11.22 3.17
C THR A 87 10.57 11.79 3.35
N ASP A 88 11.51 11.35 2.50
CA ASP A 88 12.86 11.91 2.42
C ASP A 88 13.30 11.98 0.94
N GLY A 89 13.19 13.17 0.37
CA GLY A 89 13.61 13.44 -1.02
C GLY A 89 12.76 12.72 -2.06
N VAL A 90 11.43 12.65 -1.86
CA VAL A 90 10.52 11.94 -2.75
C VAL A 90 9.99 12.88 -3.84
N TYR A 91 10.09 12.46 -5.10
CA TYR A 91 9.65 13.17 -6.30
C TYR A 91 9.02 12.20 -7.31
N SER A 92 8.15 11.31 -6.83
CA SER A 92 7.41 10.36 -7.67
C SER A 92 5.91 10.44 -7.39
N CYS A 93 5.11 9.64 -8.09
CA CYS A 93 3.66 9.57 -7.84
C CYS A 93 3.32 9.13 -6.42
N ALA A 94 4.27 8.52 -5.69
CA ALA A 94 4.11 8.10 -4.29
C ALA A 94 3.76 9.23 -3.32
N LEU A 95 4.07 10.49 -3.67
CA LEU A 95 3.69 11.66 -2.87
C LEU A 95 2.18 11.90 -2.81
N ALA A 96 1.44 11.52 -3.85
CA ALA A 96 -0.01 11.59 -3.82
C ALA A 96 -0.52 10.28 -3.21
N PHE A 97 -0.76 10.29 -1.90
CA PHE A 97 -1.10 9.12 -1.10
C PHE A 97 -2.61 9.00 -0.92
N LEU A 98 -3.13 7.78 -1.10
CA LEU A 98 -4.55 7.47 -1.05
C LEU A 98 -4.82 6.26 -0.16
N ILE A 99 -5.93 6.33 0.60
CA ILE A 99 -6.56 5.18 1.26
C ILE A 99 -8.02 5.15 0.79
N PRO A 100 -8.36 4.33 -0.22
CA PRO A 100 -9.70 4.31 -0.82
C PRO A 100 -10.82 4.01 0.19
N ASP A 101 -10.60 3.08 1.11
CA ASP A 101 -11.61 2.68 2.11
C ASP A 101 -11.99 3.81 3.07
N LEU A 102 -11.13 4.82 3.21
CA LEU A 102 -11.34 5.99 4.06
C LEU A 102 -11.71 7.24 3.26
N ASP A 103 -11.85 7.15 1.92
CA ASP A 103 -11.95 8.30 1.00
C ASP A 103 -10.84 9.35 1.27
N PHE A 104 -9.65 8.86 1.67
CA PHE A 104 -8.54 9.72 2.06
C PHE A 104 -7.61 9.97 0.88
N TYR A 105 -7.33 11.25 0.61
CA TYR A 105 -6.35 11.70 -0.35
C TYR A 105 -5.51 12.82 0.25
N GLN A 106 -4.19 12.68 0.20
CA GLN A 106 -3.28 13.72 0.65
C GLN A 106 -2.05 13.80 -0.26
N MET A 107 -1.68 15.03 -0.63
CA MET A 107 -0.39 15.31 -1.25
C MET A 107 0.64 15.53 -0.14
N LEU A 108 1.65 14.67 -0.09
CA LEU A 108 2.73 14.70 0.90
C LEU A 108 3.81 15.72 0.51
N PRO A 109 4.49 16.36 1.47
CA PRO A 109 5.68 17.14 1.18
C PRO A 109 6.83 16.22 0.68
N PRO A 110 7.80 16.72 -0.10
CA PRO A 110 8.95 15.92 -0.53
C PRO A 110 9.86 15.42 0.60
N VAL A 111 9.87 16.15 1.73
CA VAL A 111 10.64 15.80 2.95
C VAL A 111 9.77 16.13 4.17
N GLY A 112 9.66 15.20 5.10
CA GLY A 112 8.94 15.39 6.36
C GLY A 112 8.03 14.21 6.72
N THR A 113 7.25 14.39 7.78
CA THR A 113 6.29 13.40 8.28
C THR A 113 4.88 13.97 8.25
N THR A 114 3.94 13.24 7.63
CA THR A 114 2.51 13.56 7.65
C THR A 114 1.78 12.49 8.44
N GLN A 115 0.90 12.88 9.35
CA GLN A 115 0.10 11.94 10.15
C GLN A 115 -1.28 11.75 9.53
N VAL A 116 -1.76 10.51 9.52
CA VAL A 116 -3.12 10.14 9.11
C VAL A 116 -3.77 9.38 10.25
N ASP A 117 -4.96 9.82 10.68
CA ASP A 117 -5.75 9.11 11.68
C ASP A 117 -6.53 7.98 11.00
N ILE A 118 -6.33 6.76 11.47
CA ILE A 118 -6.99 5.55 10.98
C ILE A 118 -8.01 5.11 12.02
N PRO A 119 -9.32 5.06 11.68
CA PRO A 119 -10.35 4.65 12.61
C PRO A 119 -10.22 3.16 12.96
N ALA A 120 -10.76 2.76 14.11
CA ALA A 120 -10.72 1.38 14.57
C ALA A 120 -11.30 0.41 13.53
N GLN A 121 -10.49 -0.59 13.13
CA GLN A 121 -10.89 -1.64 12.21
C GLN A 121 -11.13 -2.96 12.92
N THR A 122 -11.95 -3.82 12.31
CA THR A 122 -12.21 -5.17 12.83
C THR A 122 -10.99 -6.07 12.59
N ALA A 123 -10.75 -7.05 13.47
CA ALA A 123 -9.67 -8.03 13.26
C ALA A 123 -9.87 -8.80 11.95
N GLY A 124 -8.79 -9.02 11.21
CA GLY A 124 -8.79 -9.62 9.88
C GLY A 124 -9.13 -8.66 8.74
N THR A 125 -9.34 -7.37 9.02
CA THR A 125 -9.51 -6.37 7.96
C THR A 125 -8.17 -6.12 7.28
N GLU A 126 -8.18 -6.06 5.95
CA GLU A 126 -7.06 -5.59 5.14
C GLU A 126 -7.46 -4.25 4.51
N MET A 127 -6.72 -3.19 4.82
CA MET A 127 -6.92 -1.86 4.26
C MET A 127 -5.82 -1.55 3.26
N TYR A 128 -6.20 -1.18 2.04
CA TYR A 128 -5.24 -0.91 0.98
C TYR A 128 -4.92 0.58 0.88
N PHE A 129 -3.68 0.88 0.52
CA PHE A 129 -3.24 2.23 0.17
C PHE A 129 -2.48 2.23 -1.14
N THR A 130 -2.52 3.35 -1.85
CA THR A 130 -1.91 3.48 -3.17
C THR A 130 -1.48 4.91 -3.49
N CYS A 131 -0.68 5.04 -4.54
CA CYS A 131 -0.36 6.33 -5.13
C CYS A 131 -1.47 6.79 -6.10
N SER A 132 -1.48 8.07 -6.49
CA SER A 132 -2.48 8.62 -7.45
C SER A 132 -2.57 7.89 -8.80
N MET A 133 -1.55 7.12 -9.17
CA MET A 133 -1.53 6.33 -10.40
C MET A 133 -2.00 4.89 -10.22
N GLY A 134 -2.27 4.43 -8.99
CA GLY A 134 -2.63 3.03 -8.71
C GLY A 134 -1.46 2.04 -8.87
N MET A 135 -0.23 2.53 -9.03
CA MET A 135 0.93 1.71 -9.40
C MET A 135 1.71 1.22 -8.17
N TYR A 136 2.00 2.12 -7.23
CA TYR A 136 2.57 1.75 -5.95
C TYR A 136 1.43 1.44 -5.00
N THR A 137 1.49 0.28 -4.35
CA THR A 137 0.42 -0.20 -3.48
C THR A 137 1.02 -0.82 -2.23
N GLY A 138 0.25 -0.83 -1.16
CA GLY A 138 0.55 -1.55 0.07
C GLY A 138 -0.73 -1.80 0.85
N GLN A 139 -0.59 -2.45 2.00
CA GLN A 139 -1.72 -2.81 2.84
C GLN A 139 -1.40 -2.69 4.32
N ILE A 140 -2.45 -2.48 5.12
CA ILE A 140 -2.43 -2.54 6.57
C ILE A 140 -3.33 -3.72 6.96
N VAL A 141 -2.75 -4.69 7.66
CA VAL A 141 -3.46 -5.85 8.20
C VAL A 141 -3.75 -5.60 9.67
N PHE A 142 -5.02 -5.65 10.04
CA PHE A 142 -5.48 -5.45 11.41
C PHE A 142 -5.62 -6.80 12.12
N GLU A 143 -4.81 -7.01 13.17
CA GLU A 143 -4.75 -8.26 13.95
C GLU A 143 -5.04 -8.07 15.45
#